data_AF-A0AAQ3MJA6-F1
#
_entry.id   AF-A0AAQ3MJA6-F1
#
_cell.length_a   1.000
_cell.length_b   1.000
_cell.length_c   1.000
_cell.angle_alpha   90.00
_cell.angle_beta   90.00
_cell.angle_gamma   90.00
#
_symmetry.space_group_name_H-M   'P 1'
#
loop_
_entity.id
_entity.type
_entity.pdbx_description
1 polymer ?
#
loop_
_entity_poly.entity_id
_entity_poly.type
_entity_poly.pdbx_seq_one_letter_code
_entity_poly.pdbx_strand_id
1 'polypeptide(L)'
;WLPGLFLWQNQQHILSIPIERRPRSVRSAIDYNNFTIRLVDPGLLPTNCSSLPRYSLSPYNFPYITDSYALRPYSYYRSYPWYVDGDKFLFEYTVFLNCSHEVSGNPKYVSAGGCVNWESKGYMYAIAGDLLAEDIEVGCRVKVVAPTSWWGLDANKYSYAIIHKALLYGFQLSWTPLACAHHCGAPQRCSFNSSSHTFQCIRKALQALCFYSN
;
A
#
# COMPACT_ATOMS: atom_id res chain seq x y z
N TRP A 1 25.49 7.92 -6.11
CA TRP A 1 24.53 8.84 -5.50
C TRP A 1 23.13 8.35 -5.82
N LEU A 2 22.53 7.55 -4.95
CA LEU A 2 21.16 7.07 -5.12
C LEU A 2 20.27 7.88 -4.17
N PRO A 3 19.29 8.66 -4.66
CA PRO A 3 18.38 9.39 -3.80
C PRO A 3 17.53 8.39 -3.00
N GLY A 4 17.56 8.50 -1.67
CA GLY A 4 16.67 7.74 -0.80
C GLY A 4 15.21 8.07 -1.09
N LEU A 5 14.31 7.09 -0.90
CA LEU A 5 12.88 7.39 -0.88
C LEU A 5 12.57 8.09 0.45
N PHE A 6 12.15 9.34 0.35
CA PHE A 6 11.60 10.10 1.47
C PHE A 6 10.11 10.28 1.24
N LEU A 7 9.28 9.67 2.10
CA LEU A 7 7.85 9.94 2.17
C LEU A 7 7.63 11.10 3.15
N TRP A 8 6.95 12.13 2.68
CA TRP A 8 6.62 13.34 3.44
C TRP A 8 5.10 13.55 3.46
N GLN A 9 4.55 13.89 4.63
CA GLN A 9 3.18 14.36 4.79
C GLN A 9 3.19 15.49 5.82
N ASN A 10 2.52 16.61 5.52
CA ASN A 10 2.41 17.77 6.41
C ASN A 10 3.75 18.23 7.02
N GLN A 11 4.81 18.33 6.20
CA GLN A 11 6.16 18.70 6.64
C GLN A 11 6.78 17.76 7.70
N GLN A 12 6.22 16.56 7.89
CA GLN A 12 6.78 15.51 8.73
C GLN A 12 7.35 14.38 7.86
N HIS A 13 8.52 13.86 8.25
CA HIS A 13 9.10 12.64 7.67
C HIS A 13 8.22 11.44 8.07
N ILE A 14 7.48 10.86 7.12
CA ILE A 14 6.67 9.66 7.37
C ILE A 14 7.54 8.41 7.29
N LEU A 15 8.45 8.38 6.32
CA LEU A 15 9.33 7.25 6.07
C LEU A 15 10.57 7.71 5.31
N SER A 16 11.74 7.61 5.93
CA SER A 16 13.02 7.67 5.23
C SER A 16 13.50 6.25 5.00
N ILE A 17 13.69 5.85 3.74
CA ILE A 17 14.37 4.59 3.39
C ILE A 17 15.76 4.96 2.87
N PRO A 18 16.80 4.96 3.73
CA PRO A 18 18.18 5.01 3.26
C PRO A 18 18.46 3.71 2.51
N ILE A 19 18.78 3.82 1.22
CA ILE A 19 19.20 2.66 0.40
C ILE A 19 20.63 2.22 0.77
N GLU A 20 21.33 2.96 1.64
CA GLU A 20 22.65 2.60 2.17
C GLU A 20 22.63 2.19 3.65
N ARG A 21 23.04 0.93 3.86
CA ARG A 21 23.46 0.24 5.10
C ARG A 21 22.69 0.57 6.39
N ARG A 22 21.74 -0.34 6.69
CA ARG A 22 21.11 -0.65 7.99
C ARG A 22 20.62 0.54 8.83
N PRO A 23 19.36 0.98 8.63
CA PRO A 23 18.61 1.67 9.66
C PRO A 23 17.98 0.64 10.61
N ARG A 24 18.28 0.74 11.90
CA ARG A 24 17.60 0.00 12.98
C ARG A 24 16.20 0.56 13.19
N SER A 25 15.24 0.28 12.30
CA SER A 25 13.81 0.22 12.69
C SER A 25 12.84 -0.24 11.59
N VAL A 26 13.31 -0.55 10.38
CA VAL A 26 12.47 -1.15 9.34
C VAL A 26 13.05 -2.52 9.03
N ARG A 27 12.34 -3.60 9.38
CA ARG A 27 12.74 -4.96 9.00
C ARG A 27 12.42 -5.17 7.51
N SER A 28 13.15 -4.50 6.63
CA SER A 28 12.89 -4.50 5.19
C SER A 28 13.42 -5.77 4.52
N ALA A 29 12.56 -6.45 3.76
CA ALA A 29 12.96 -7.51 2.82
C ALA A 29 12.87 -6.92 1.41
N ILE A 30 14.02 -6.56 0.84
CA ILE A 30 14.14 -5.99 -0.51
C ILE A 30 14.25 -7.15 -1.51
N ASP A 31 13.38 -7.18 -2.51
CA ASP A 31 13.40 -8.11 -3.64
C ASP A 31 13.76 -7.35 -4.92
N TYR A 32 15.02 -7.50 -5.34
CA TYR A 32 15.55 -6.84 -6.54
C TYR A 32 15.05 -7.47 -7.84
N ASN A 33 14.65 -8.74 -7.83
CA ASN A 33 14.16 -9.41 -9.03
C ASN A 33 12.77 -8.88 -9.39
N ASN A 34 11.93 -8.66 -8.38
CA ASN A 34 10.57 -8.14 -8.56
C ASN A 34 10.46 -6.62 -8.36
N PHE A 35 11.58 -5.94 -8.04
CA PHE A 35 11.63 -4.51 -7.76
C PHE A 35 10.66 -4.08 -6.64
N THR A 36 10.56 -4.89 -5.57
CA THR A 36 9.67 -4.61 -4.43
C THR A 36 10.40 -4.59 -3.09
N ILE A 37 9.91 -3.80 -2.15
CA ILE A 37 10.41 -3.71 -0.79
C ILE A 37 9.23 -3.93 0.13
N ARG A 38 9.40 -4.85 1.10
CA ARG A 38 8.42 -5.03 2.17
C ARG A 38 8.77 -4.13 3.35
N LEU A 39 7.77 -3.46 3.89
CA LEU A 39 7.87 -2.51 4.99
C LEU A 39 6.86 -2.88 6.07
N VAL A 40 7.21 -2.64 7.32
CA VAL A 40 6.32 -2.83 8.48
C VAL A 40 6.22 -1.48 9.18
N ASP A 41 5.01 -1.10 9.60
CA ASP A 41 4.82 0.13 10.35
C ASP A 41 5.57 0.06 11.70
N PRO A 42 6.37 1.09 12.06
CA PRO A 42 7.20 1.07 13.27
C PRO A 42 6.41 1.14 14.59
N GLY A 43 5.11 1.42 14.55
CA GLY A 43 4.21 1.33 15.69
C GLY A 43 3.85 -0.12 16.07
N LEU A 44 3.99 -1.06 15.13
CA LEU A 44 3.69 -2.48 15.36
C LEU A 44 4.85 -3.19 16.07
N LEU A 45 4.52 -3.94 17.11
CA LEU A 45 5.45 -4.70 17.93
C LEU A 45 5.04 -6.18 17.95
N PRO A 46 5.93 -7.12 17.57
CA PRO A 46 5.57 -8.55 17.45
C PRO A 46 5.02 -9.21 18.71
N THR A 47 5.43 -8.73 19.89
CA THR A 47 5.06 -9.31 21.18
C THR A 47 3.90 -8.60 21.86
N ASN A 48 3.40 -7.50 21.28
CA ASN A 48 2.35 -6.69 21.87
C ASN A 48 1.18 -6.61 20.91
N CYS A 49 0.10 -7.33 21.20
CA CYS A 49 -1.08 -7.32 20.34
C CYS A 49 -1.74 -5.94 20.33
N SER A 50 -1.61 -5.13 21.40
CA SER A 50 -2.17 -3.78 21.49
C SER A 50 -1.40 -2.76 20.67
N SER A 51 -0.25 -3.15 20.11
CA SER A 51 0.52 -2.30 19.21
C SER A 51 -0.26 -2.06 17.93
N LEU A 52 -0.32 -0.79 17.53
CA LEU A 52 -1.04 -0.35 16.35
C LEU A 52 -0.09 0.38 15.40
N PRO A 53 -0.44 0.45 14.11
CA PRO A 53 0.28 1.31 13.18
C PRO A 53 0.32 2.74 13.70
N ARG A 54 1.51 3.33 13.67
CA ARG A 54 1.76 4.70 14.10
C ARG A 54 1.14 5.69 13.14
N TYR A 55 1.10 5.36 11.86
CA TYR A 55 0.55 6.22 10.81
C TYR A 55 -0.56 5.51 10.06
N SER A 56 -1.62 6.27 9.78
CA SER A 56 -2.65 5.82 8.86
C SER A 56 -2.12 5.94 7.43
N LEU A 57 -2.03 4.82 6.71
CA LEU A 57 -1.47 4.74 5.37
C LEU A 57 -2.50 4.20 4.37
N SER A 58 -2.72 4.98 3.32
CA SER A 58 -3.57 4.65 2.16
C SER A 58 -2.82 4.95 0.85
N PRO A 59 -3.29 4.48 -0.31
CA PRO A 59 -2.69 4.81 -1.61
C PRO A 59 -2.60 6.30 -1.88
N TYR A 60 -3.57 7.06 -1.39
CA TYR A 60 -3.64 8.50 -1.56
C TYR A 60 -2.56 9.27 -0.79
N ASN A 61 -1.90 8.62 0.18
CA ASN A 61 -0.74 9.21 0.86
C ASN A 61 0.53 9.19 -0.01
N PHE A 62 0.52 8.47 -1.14
CA PHE A 62 1.64 8.45 -2.08
C PHE A 62 1.34 9.43 -3.21
N PRO A 63 2.14 10.50 -3.37
CA PRO A 63 1.86 11.53 -4.35
C PRO A 63 1.90 10.97 -5.78
N TYR A 64 0.86 11.28 -6.55
CA TYR A 64 0.92 11.20 -7.99
C TYR A 64 1.94 12.22 -8.48
N ILE A 65 3.09 11.77 -8.96
CA ILE A 65 4.00 12.68 -9.67
C ILE A 65 3.37 12.98 -11.04
N THR A 66 2.94 14.23 -11.22
CA THR A 66 2.07 14.73 -12.30
C THR A 66 2.76 14.90 -13.66
N ASP A 67 4.06 14.63 -13.79
CA ASP A 67 4.75 14.68 -15.08
C ASP A 67 4.83 13.29 -15.71
N SER A 68 3.76 12.88 -16.40
CA SER A 68 3.70 11.75 -17.36
C SER A 68 4.12 10.34 -16.90
N TYR A 69 4.70 10.18 -15.71
CA TYR A 69 5.10 8.91 -15.09
C TYR A 69 4.55 8.89 -13.67
N ALA A 70 3.33 8.38 -13.51
CA ALA A 70 2.79 8.16 -12.19
C ALA A 70 3.67 7.13 -11.46
N LEU A 71 4.56 7.59 -10.56
CA LEU A 71 5.19 6.73 -9.58
C LEU A 71 4.07 6.27 -8.64
N ARG A 72 3.47 5.12 -8.96
CA ARG A 72 2.52 4.43 -8.10
C ARG A 72 3.30 3.33 -7.39
N PRO A 73 4.01 3.63 -6.29
CA PRO A 73 4.81 2.62 -5.61
C PRO A 73 3.95 1.50 -5.03
N TYR A 74 2.63 1.66 -4.97
CA TYR A 74 1.72 0.62 -4.49
C TYR A 74 1.16 -0.28 -5.60
N SER A 75 1.47 -0.04 -6.89
CA SER A 75 0.92 -0.82 -8.00
C SER A 75 2.01 -1.55 -8.79
N TYR A 76 1.61 -2.69 -9.36
CA TYR A 76 2.42 -3.45 -10.31
C TYR A 76 2.03 -3.05 -11.74
N TYR A 77 2.98 -2.55 -12.55
CA TYR A 77 2.73 -2.25 -13.96
C TYR A 77 2.59 -3.55 -14.77
N ARG A 78 1.38 -4.12 -14.85
CA ARG A 78 0.97 -5.03 -15.94
C ARG A 78 0.38 -4.17 -17.05
N SER A 79 1.10 -4.01 -18.15
CA SER A 79 0.69 -3.24 -19.32
C SER A 79 -0.66 -3.69 -19.91
N TYR A 80 -1.60 -2.76 -20.13
CA TYR A 80 -2.17 -2.48 -21.47
C TYR A 80 -2.55 -0.98 -21.64
N PRO A 81 -2.41 -0.37 -22.84
CA PRO A 81 -2.40 1.09 -23.03
C PRO A 81 -3.79 1.76 -23.19
N TRP A 82 -4.88 1.00 -23.15
CA TRP A 82 -6.23 1.48 -23.44
C TRP A 82 -7.30 0.82 -22.56
N TYR A 83 -6.86 0.03 -21.58
CA TYR A 83 -7.71 -0.57 -20.57
C TYR A 83 -6.92 -0.48 -19.27
N VAL A 84 -7.33 0.43 -18.38
CA VAL A 84 -6.85 0.46 -17.00
C VAL A 84 -7.56 -0.70 -16.29
N ASP A 85 -7.26 -1.94 -16.70
CA ASP A 85 -7.78 -3.11 -16.00
C ASP A 85 -7.05 -3.20 -14.67
N GLY A 86 -7.70 -2.66 -13.65
CA GLY A 86 -7.34 -2.73 -12.23
C GLY A 86 -5.86 -2.54 -11.93
N ASP A 87 -5.48 -1.35 -11.44
CA ASP A 87 -4.29 -1.27 -10.59
C ASP A 87 -4.41 -2.35 -9.50
N LYS A 88 -3.71 -3.49 -9.67
CA LYS A 88 -3.61 -4.47 -8.60
C LYS A 88 -2.71 -3.84 -7.55
N PHE A 89 -3.33 -3.34 -6.50
CA PHE A 89 -2.63 -2.91 -5.30
C PHE A 89 -1.73 -4.06 -4.84
N LEU A 90 -0.54 -3.75 -4.34
CA LEU A 90 0.36 -4.77 -3.80
C LEU A 90 -0.03 -5.22 -2.38
N PHE A 91 -1.14 -4.67 -1.86
CA PHE A 91 -1.58 -4.86 -0.49
C PHE A 91 -3.11 -4.70 -0.37
N GLU A 92 -3.64 -5.35 0.64
CA GLU A 92 -4.98 -5.15 1.19
C GLU A 92 -4.93 -4.16 2.36
N TYR A 93 -6.09 -3.67 2.81
CA TYR A 93 -6.18 -2.76 3.95
C TYR A 93 -6.77 -3.45 5.16
N THR A 94 -6.30 -3.03 6.32
CA THR A 94 -7.01 -3.20 7.59
C THR A 94 -7.45 -1.83 8.09
N VAL A 95 -8.73 -1.69 8.39
CA VAL A 95 -9.31 -0.47 8.94
C VAL A 95 -9.71 -0.71 10.38
N PHE A 96 -9.15 0.09 11.28
CA PHE A 96 -9.49 0.10 12.69
C PHE A 96 -10.60 1.10 12.96
N LEU A 97 -11.65 0.63 13.62
CA LEU A 97 -12.84 1.40 13.95
C LEU A 97 -12.99 1.48 15.47
N ASN A 98 -13.44 2.65 15.94
CA ASN A 98 -13.99 2.80 17.28
C ASN A 98 -15.49 3.13 17.14
N CYS A 99 -16.34 2.26 17.68
CA CYS A 99 -17.79 2.39 17.61
C CYS A 99 -18.38 2.76 18.98
N SER A 100 -19.41 3.60 18.96
CA SER A 100 -20.14 4.01 20.18
C SER A 100 -21.02 2.90 20.80
N HIS A 101 -21.28 1.84 20.04
CA HIS A 101 -22.09 0.69 20.44
C HIS A 101 -21.50 -0.60 19.84
N GLU A 102 -21.95 -1.73 20.37
CA GLU A 102 -21.57 -3.05 19.87
C GLU A 102 -22.20 -3.27 18.48
N VAL A 103 -21.37 -3.67 17.53
CA VAL A 103 -21.80 -4.10 16.20
C VAL A 103 -22.08 -5.60 16.24
N SER A 104 -23.30 -5.99 15.87
CA SER A 104 -23.77 -7.39 15.90
C SER A 104 -24.29 -7.83 14.54
N GLY A 105 -24.01 -9.08 14.14
CA GLY A 105 -24.53 -9.66 12.91
C GLY A 105 -23.76 -9.28 11.64
N ASN A 106 -22.74 -8.42 11.74
CA ASN A 106 -21.86 -8.08 10.62
C ASN A 106 -20.51 -8.82 10.75
N PRO A 107 -20.26 -9.87 9.95
CA PRO A 107 -19.06 -10.68 10.07
C PRO A 107 -17.77 -9.96 9.61
N LYS A 108 -17.88 -8.79 8.96
CA LYS A 108 -16.72 -7.94 8.64
C LYS A 108 -16.06 -7.34 9.88
N TYR A 109 -16.80 -7.18 10.97
CA TYR A 109 -16.36 -6.50 12.19
C TYR A 109 -15.68 -7.48 13.14
N VAL A 110 -14.35 -7.60 13.04
CA VAL A 110 -13.58 -8.43 13.96
C VAL A 110 -13.31 -7.66 15.25
N SER A 111 -13.84 -8.15 16.37
CA SER A 111 -13.63 -7.53 17.68
C SER A 111 -12.15 -7.48 18.05
N ALA A 112 -11.66 -6.28 18.34
CA ALA A 112 -10.29 -6.01 18.77
C ALA A 112 -10.21 -5.54 20.24
N GLY A 113 -11.36 -5.31 20.90
CA GLY A 113 -11.42 -4.71 22.24
C GLY A 113 -10.74 -5.51 23.36
N GLY A 114 -10.60 -6.84 23.20
CA GLY A 114 -9.86 -7.69 24.14
C GLY A 114 -8.35 -7.46 24.13
N CYS A 115 -7.84 -6.67 23.20
CA CYS A 115 -6.41 -6.44 23.03
C CYS A 115 -6.08 -4.96 22.77
N VAL A 116 -6.81 -4.30 21.87
CA VAL A 116 -6.60 -2.88 21.53
C VAL A 116 -7.54 -2.02 22.36
N ASN A 117 -6.98 -1.02 23.06
CA ASN A 117 -7.77 -0.06 23.83
C ASN A 117 -7.30 1.37 23.54
N TRP A 118 -8.00 2.06 22.63
CA TRP A 118 -7.65 3.43 22.20
C TRP A 118 -8.18 4.48 23.19
N GLU A 119 -9.42 4.30 23.66
CA GLU A 119 -10.09 5.15 24.64
C GLU A 119 -10.87 4.24 25.58
N SER A 120 -10.95 4.58 26.87
CA SER A 120 -11.74 3.86 27.87
C SER A 120 -13.25 3.75 27.56
N LYS A 121 -13.73 4.35 26.47
CA LYS A 121 -15.13 4.34 26.03
C LYS A 121 -15.20 4.00 24.54
N GLY A 122 -15.78 2.85 24.23
CA GLY A 122 -16.10 2.42 22.85
C GLY A 122 -15.79 0.96 22.58
N TYR A 123 -16.26 0.48 21.43
CA TYR A 123 -16.09 -0.88 20.94
C TYR A 123 -15.09 -0.85 19.77
N MET A 124 -13.97 -1.55 19.96
CA MET A 124 -12.87 -1.56 18.99
C MET A 124 -13.03 -2.72 18.02
N TYR A 125 -12.97 -2.41 16.72
CA TYR A 125 -13.05 -3.39 15.65
C TYR A 125 -11.92 -3.21 14.64
N ALA A 126 -11.57 -4.30 13.97
CA ALA A 126 -10.74 -4.30 12.78
C ALA A 126 -11.51 -4.95 11.63
N ILE A 127 -11.47 -4.33 10.46
CA ILE A 127 -11.99 -4.88 9.22
C ILE A 127 -10.80 -5.09 8.29
N ALA A 128 -10.62 -6.30 7.75
CA ALA A 128 -9.56 -6.61 6.81
C ALA A 128 -10.12 -6.84 5.40
N GLY A 129 -9.39 -6.40 4.38
CA GLY A 129 -9.77 -6.52 2.98
C GLY A 129 -10.54 -5.32 2.45
N ASP A 130 -11.48 -5.58 1.55
CA ASP A 130 -12.28 -4.56 0.89
C ASP A 130 -13.30 -3.96 1.86
N LEU A 131 -13.21 -2.64 2.05
CA LEU A 131 -14.14 -1.85 2.85
C LEU A 131 -14.83 -0.83 1.94
N LEU A 132 -16.15 -0.93 1.82
CA LEU A 132 -16.98 0.09 1.19
C LEU A 132 -17.44 1.10 2.23
N ALA A 133 -17.74 2.33 1.80
CA ALA A 133 -18.26 3.35 2.71
C ALA A 133 -19.58 2.92 3.38
N GLU A 134 -20.40 2.13 2.67
CA GLU A 134 -21.65 1.56 3.18
C GLU A 134 -21.45 0.46 4.24
N ASP A 135 -20.26 -0.14 4.32
CA ASP A 135 -19.94 -1.14 5.34
C ASP A 135 -19.71 -0.51 6.72
N ILE A 136 -19.47 0.81 6.78
CA ILE A 136 -19.21 1.53 8.03
C ILE A 136 -20.54 1.85 8.71
N GLU A 137 -20.79 1.20 9.84
CA GLU A 137 -22.02 1.38 10.61
C GLU A 137 -22.08 2.77 11.25
N VAL A 138 -23.30 3.29 11.39
CA VAL A 138 -23.55 4.58 12.04
C VAL A 138 -22.99 4.53 13.45
N GLY A 139 -22.27 5.57 13.89
CA GLY A 139 -21.65 5.59 15.21
C GLY A 139 -20.29 4.90 15.30
N CYS A 140 -19.78 4.34 14.20
CA CYS A 140 -18.39 3.91 14.05
C CYS A 140 -17.52 5.01 13.41
N ARG A 141 -16.28 5.15 13.89
CA ARG A 141 -15.30 6.11 13.36
C ARG A 141 -14.00 5.42 13.02
N VAL A 142 -13.48 5.69 11.82
CA VAL A 142 -12.14 5.25 11.40
C VAL A 142 -11.09 5.93 12.27
N LYS A 143 -10.20 5.10 12.84
CA LYS A 143 -9.07 5.57 13.65
C LYS A 143 -7.75 5.42 12.91
N VAL A 144 -7.51 4.25 12.30
CA VAL A 144 -6.26 3.94 11.59
C VAL A 144 -6.57 3.06 10.38
N VAL A 145 -5.89 3.32 9.27
CA VAL A 145 -5.87 2.45 8.08
C VAL A 145 -4.45 1.94 7.91
N ALA A 146 -4.33 0.63 7.69
CA ALA A 146 -3.05 -0.06 7.73
C ALA A 146 -2.94 -1.05 6.57
N PRO A 147 -1.94 -0.91 5.69
CA PRO A 147 -1.76 -1.82 4.58
C PRO A 147 -1.07 -3.13 5.00
N THR A 148 -1.39 -4.22 4.34
CA THR A 148 -0.68 -5.50 4.43
C THR A 148 -0.66 -6.22 3.09
N SER A 149 0.50 -6.80 2.74
CA SER A 149 0.64 -7.69 1.57
C SER A 149 0.44 -9.15 1.92
N TRP A 150 -0.15 -9.43 3.09
CA TRP A 150 -0.67 -10.76 3.39
C TRP A 150 -2.03 -10.91 2.70
N TRP A 151 -2.01 -11.51 1.52
CA TRP A 151 -3.19 -11.68 0.69
C TRP A 151 -4.19 -12.70 1.24
N GLY A 152 -5.46 -12.50 0.91
CA GLY A 152 -6.53 -13.45 1.24
C GLY A 152 -7.11 -13.25 2.64
N LEU A 153 -7.10 -12.01 3.15
CA LEU A 153 -7.74 -11.66 4.41
C LEU A 153 -9.25 -11.42 4.22
N ASP A 154 -10.02 -12.50 4.23
CA ASP A 154 -11.47 -12.54 4.46
C ASP A 154 -11.85 -12.27 5.93
N ALA A 155 -12.36 -11.07 6.21
CA ALA A 155 -12.81 -10.66 7.54
C ALA A 155 -13.77 -11.66 8.23
N ASN A 156 -14.52 -12.45 7.46
CA ASN A 156 -15.48 -13.43 8.00
C ASN A 156 -14.81 -14.66 8.64
N LYS A 157 -13.49 -14.84 8.48
CA LYS A 157 -12.76 -16.04 8.93
C LYS A 157 -11.64 -15.75 9.92
N TYR A 158 -11.26 -14.50 10.12
CA TYR A 158 -10.04 -14.16 10.83
C TYR A 158 -10.29 -13.53 12.20
N SER A 159 -9.54 -14.00 13.20
CA SER A 159 -9.45 -13.34 14.50
C SER A 159 -8.54 -12.13 14.43
N TYR A 160 -8.66 -11.23 15.40
CA TYR A 160 -7.77 -10.08 15.52
C TYR A 160 -6.28 -10.49 15.56
N ALA A 161 -5.96 -11.65 16.14
CA ALA A 161 -4.59 -12.17 16.17
C ALA A 161 -4.03 -12.48 14.76
N ILE A 162 -4.87 -12.91 13.81
CA ILE A 162 -4.45 -13.13 12.43
C ILE A 162 -4.25 -11.79 11.72
N ILE A 163 -5.17 -10.84 11.92
CA ILE A 163 -5.03 -9.48 11.39
C ILE A 163 -3.73 -8.84 11.90
N HIS A 164 -3.43 -8.94 13.19
CA HIS A 164 -2.18 -8.41 13.77
C HIS A 164 -0.93 -9.07 13.17
N LYS A 165 -0.94 -10.39 12.97
CA LYS A 165 0.14 -11.12 12.27
C LYS A 165 0.30 -10.65 10.82
N ALA A 166 -0.80 -10.41 10.11
CA ALA A 166 -0.77 -9.88 8.76
C ALA A 166 -0.17 -8.47 8.70
N LEU A 167 -0.49 -7.61 9.66
CA LEU A 167 0.13 -6.29 9.77
C LEU A 167 1.63 -6.37 10.06
N LEU A 168 2.06 -7.31 10.91
CA LEU A 168 3.47 -7.58 11.20
C LEU A 168 4.24 -8.18 10.01
N TYR A 169 3.55 -8.85 9.09
CA TYR A 169 4.14 -9.26 7.82
C TYR A 169 4.51 -8.04 6.97
N GLY A 170 3.70 -6.98 7.04
CA GLY A 170 3.95 -5.71 6.38
C GLY A 170 3.36 -5.63 4.98
N PHE A 171 3.66 -4.53 4.28
CA PHE A 171 3.15 -4.21 2.95
C PHE A 171 4.29 -3.96 1.97
N GLN A 172 4.03 -4.21 0.69
CA GLN A 172 5.00 -4.08 -0.38
C GLN A 172 4.82 -2.75 -1.12
N LEU A 173 5.95 -2.10 -1.39
CA LEU A 173 6.06 -1.04 -2.37
C LEU A 173 6.94 -1.52 -3.53
N SER A 174 6.66 -1.05 -4.74
CA SER A 174 7.38 -1.28 -5.98
C SER A 174 8.15 -0.03 -6.41
N TRP A 175 9.37 -0.22 -6.88
CA TRP A 175 10.11 0.79 -7.66
C TRP A 175 10.28 0.36 -9.12
N THR A 176 9.48 -0.59 -9.60
CA THR A 176 9.40 -0.95 -11.02
C THR A 176 9.22 0.28 -11.93
N PRO A 177 8.39 1.29 -11.59
CA PRO A 177 8.26 2.49 -12.42
C PRO A 177 9.57 3.30 -12.53
N LEU A 178 10.38 3.35 -11.47
CA LEU A 178 11.67 4.03 -11.49
C LEU A 178 12.70 3.24 -12.32
N ALA A 179 12.76 1.92 -12.13
CA ALA A 179 13.62 1.05 -12.91
C ALA A 179 13.26 1.09 -14.41
N CYS A 180 11.98 1.15 -14.72
CA CYS A 180 11.43 1.36 -16.05
C CYS A 180 11.92 2.66 -16.69
N ALA A 181 11.75 3.79 -16.00
CA ALA A 181 12.18 5.10 -16.47
C ALA A 181 13.70 5.15 -16.71
N HIS A 182 14.47 4.51 -15.83
CA HIS A 182 15.92 4.39 -15.98
C HIS A 182 16.33 3.50 -17.17
N HIS A 183 15.62 2.39 -17.41
CA HIS A 183 15.95 1.46 -18.50
C HIS A 183 15.56 1.98 -19.88
N CYS A 184 14.36 2.55 -20.02
CA CYS A 184 13.83 2.97 -21.32
C CYS A 184 14.04 4.45 -21.64
N GLY A 185 14.36 5.29 -20.65
CA GLY A 185 14.42 6.73 -20.79
C GLY A 185 13.03 7.39 -20.86
N ALA A 186 12.88 8.56 -20.27
CA ALA A 186 11.69 9.39 -20.44
C ALA A 186 11.66 9.97 -21.88
N PRO A 187 10.57 9.87 -22.69
CA PRO A 187 9.19 9.52 -22.35
C PRO A 187 8.67 8.15 -22.83
N GLN A 188 9.53 7.14 -22.84
CA GLN A 188 9.18 5.81 -23.30
C GLN A 188 8.30 5.10 -22.25
N ARG A 189 7.26 4.39 -22.70
CA ARG A 189 6.50 3.47 -21.84
C ARG A 189 7.29 2.19 -21.68
N CYS A 190 7.08 1.43 -20.61
CA CYS A 190 7.62 0.08 -20.52
C CYS A 190 6.65 -0.92 -19.89
N SER A 191 6.92 -2.20 -20.11
CA SER A 191 6.33 -3.30 -19.38
C SER A 191 7.42 -4.13 -18.70
N PHE A 192 7.14 -4.64 -17.51
CA PHE A 192 8.03 -5.56 -16.80
C PHE A 192 7.51 -7.00 -16.93
N ASN A 193 8.34 -7.89 -17.47
CA ASN A 193 8.05 -9.32 -17.52
C ASN A 193 8.66 -10.01 -16.30
N SER A 194 7.80 -10.44 -15.36
CA SER A 194 8.23 -11.13 -14.14
C SER A 194 8.84 -12.51 -14.39
N SER A 195 8.55 -13.16 -15.52
CA SER A 195 9.09 -14.50 -15.80
C SER A 195 10.51 -14.43 -16.35
N SER A 196 10.80 -13.44 -17.20
CA SER A 196 12.12 -13.23 -17.79
C SER A 196 12.96 -12.20 -17.03
N HIS A 197 12.38 -11.50 -16.04
CA HIS A 197 12.97 -10.35 -15.34
C HIS A 197 13.50 -9.26 -16.30
N THR A 198 12.79 -9.00 -17.39
CA THR A 198 13.19 -7.99 -18.38
C THR A 198 12.17 -6.87 -18.52
N PHE A 199 12.68 -5.67 -18.76
CA PHE A 199 11.88 -4.53 -19.20
C PHE A 199 11.78 -4.51 -20.73
N GLN A 200 10.58 -4.25 -21.25
CA GLN A 200 10.35 -4.03 -22.66
C GLN A 200 9.92 -2.59 -22.87
N CYS A 201 10.68 -1.85 -23.67
CA CYS A 201 10.39 -0.45 -23.97
C CYS A 201 9.39 -0.36 -25.13
N ILE A 202 8.29 0.34 -24.88
CA ILE A 202 7.26 0.62 -25.88
C ILE A 202 7.52 2.03 -26.39
N ARG A 203 8.04 2.12 -27.62
CA ARG A 203 8.15 3.39 -28.34
C ARG A 203 6.74 3.90 -28.58
N LYS A 204 6.44 5.11 -28.10
CA LYS A 204 5.39 5.90 -28.75
C LYS A 204 5.90 6.13 -30.17
N ALA A 205 5.25 5.51 -31.16
CA ALA A 205 5.29 6.09 -32.49
C ALA A 205 4.73 7.51 -32.31
N LEU A 206 5.58 8.52 -32.47
CA LEU A 206 5.06 9.82 -32.87
C LEU A 206 4.36 9.53 -34.20
N GLN A 207 3.04 9.36 -34.18
CA GLN A 207 2.27 9.72 -35.36
C GLN A 207 2.57 11.20 -35.53
N ALA A 208 3.53 11.50 -36.40
CA ALA A 208 3.65 12.81 -36.98
C ALA A 208 2.26 13.11 -37.54
N LEU A 209 1.53 14.01 -36.89
CA LEU A 209 0.35 14.64 -37.45
C LEU A 209 0.83 15.50 -38.63
N CYS A 210 1.21 14.85 -39.73
CA CYS A 210 1.12 15.45 -41.05
C CYS A 210 -0.33 15.28 -41.50
N PHE A 211 -1.25 16.00 -40.87
CA PHE A 211 -2.60 16.19 -41.40
C PHE A 211 -2.69 17.59 -42.01
N TYR A 212 -2.63 17.60 -43.35
CA TYR A 212 -3.13 18.58 -44.31
C TYR A 212 -2.83 20.07 -44.08
N SER A 213 -1.82 20.57 -44.81
CA SER A 213 -1.93 21.87 -45.49
C SER A 213 -1.71 21.66 -46.99
N ASN A 214 -2.81 21.59 -47.73
CA ASN A 214 -3.02 22.17 -49.07
C ASN A 214 -4.40 21.75 -49.55
#